data_AF-A0A975FSL1-F1
#
_entry.id   AF-A0A975FSL1-F1
#
_cell.length_a   1.000
_cell.length_b   1.000
_cell.length_c   1.000
_cell.angle_alpha   90.00
_cell.angle_beta   90.00
_cell.angle_gamma   90.00
#
_symmetry.space_group_name_H-M   'P 1'
#
loop_
_entity.id
_entity.type
_entity.pdbx_description
1 polymer ?
#
loop_
_entity_poly.entity_id
_entity_poly.type
_entity_poly.pdbx_seq_one_letter_code
_entity_poly.pdbx_strand_id
1 'polypeptide(L)'
;MSQEYIKEENIPKSCQQIAHYSDKLQYGEASFWEKLKLKIHISYCERCRKYNAKNGLLTNLFKKKDYEVLDVKDLEEIKQKVNSNN
;
A
#
# COMPACT_ATOMS: atom_id res chain seq x y z
N MET A 1 -4.84 -11.46 15.10
CA MET A 1 -5.71 -11.98 14.03
C MET A 1 -5.08 -11.57 12.71
N SER A 2 -4.58 -12.40 11.82
CA SER A 2 -4.52 -13.86 11.67
C SER A 2 -3.16 -14.13 11.01
N GLN A 3 -2.30 -14.92 11.67
CA GLN A 3 -0.96 -15.27 11.21
C GLN A 3 -0.98 -16.36 10.11
N GLU A 4 -1.80 -16.19 9.08
CA GLU A 4 -1.87 -17.13 7.97
C GLU A 4 -2.11 -16.40 6.65
N TYR A 5 -1.09 -15.73 6.10
CA TYR A 5 -1.08 -15.42 4.67
C TYR A 5 0.36 -15.52 4.13
N ILE A 6 0.57 -16.56 3.32
CA ILE A 6 1.65 -16.76 2.34
C ILE A 6 3.04 -17.11 2.92
N LYS A 7 3.41 -18.40 2.84
CA LYS A 7 4.82 -18.82 2.87
C LYS A 7 5.57 -18.11 1.72
N GLU A 8 6.44 -17.17 2.05
CA GLU A 8 7.30 -16.46 1.10
C GLU A 8 8.26 -17.44 0.41
N GLU A 9 7.90 -17.90 -0.79
CA GLU A 9 8.84 -18.61 -1.65
C GLU A 9 9.95 -17.66 -2.12
N ASN A 10 11.17 -17.86 -1.61
CA ASN A 10 12.43 -17.32 -2.13
C ASN A 10 12.39 -15.83 -2.55
N ILE A 11 12.06 -14.93 -1.61
CA ILE A 11 12.26 -13.50 -1.79
C ILE A 11 13.66 -13.12 -1.26
N PRO A 12 14.55 -12.57 -2.10
CA PRO A 12 15.87 -12.13 -1.63
C PRO A 12 15.73 -11.10 -0.50
N LYS A 13 16.59 -11.20 0.53
CA LYS A 13 16.61 -10.24 1.65
C LYS A 13 16.73 -8.78 1.20
N SER A 14 17.47 -8.53 0.11
CA SER A 14 17.56 -7.21 -0.50
C SER A 14 16.20 -6.72 -1.03
N CYS A 15 15.40 -7.58 -1.66
CA CYS A 15 14.04 -7.22 -2.10
C CYS A 15 13.10 -6.97 -0.92
N GLN A 16 13.21 -7.72 0.18
CA GLN A 16 12.43 -7.49 1.41
C GLN A 16 12.76 -6.12 2.01
N GLN A 17 14.05 -5.75 2.07
CA GLN A 17 14.48 -4.44 2.56
C GLN A 17 13.94 -3.30 1.67
N ILE A 18 13.93 -3.49 0.36
CA ILE A 18 13.37 -2.53 -0.59
C ILE A 18 11.84 -2.41 -0.46
N ALA A 19 11.13 -3.49 -0.13
CA ALA A 19 9.71 -3.42 0.19
C ALA A 19 9.47 -2.49 1.40
N HIS A 20 10.24 -2.66 2.47
CA HIS A 20 10.16 -1.77 3.63
C HIS A 20 10.48 -0.30 3.30
N TYR A 21 11.45 -0.02 2.43
CA TYR A 21 11.69 1.35 1.95
C TYR A 21 10.58 1.90 1.06
N SER A 22 9.90 1.03 0.30
CA SER A 22 8.73 1.39 -0.50
C SER A 22 7.57 1.82 0.40
N ASP A 23 7.33 1.09 1.50
CA ASP A 23 6.28 1.44 2.47
C ASP A 23 6.57 2.80 3.11
N LYS A 24 7.80 3.01 3.60
CA LYS A 24 8.24 4.31 4.11
C LYS A 24 8.07 5.44 3.08
N LEU A 25 8.32 5.16 1.80
CA LEU A 25 8.15 6.14 0.74
C LEU A 25 6.68 6.52 0.54
N GLN A 26 5.76 5.55 0.62
CA GLN A 26 4.32 5.78 0.48
C GLN A 26 3.76 6.66 1.60
N TYR A 27 4.25 6.50 2.83
CA TYR A 27 3.83 7.30 3.99
C TYR A 27 4.65 8.57 4.23
N GLY A 28 5.60 8.90 3.34
CA GLY A 28 6.41 10.11 3.45
C GLY A 28 7.54 10.05 4.50
N GLU A 29 7.81 8.87 5.06
CA GLU A 29 8.80 8.61 6.10
C GLU A 29 10.18 8.23 5.53
N ALA A 30 10.30 8.03 4.22
CA ALA A 30 11.55 7.64 3.60
C ALA A 30 12.56 8.80 3.53
N SER A 31 13.78 8.53 4.01
CA SER A 31 14.94 9.40 3.83
C SER A 31 15.40 9.47 2.37
N PHE A 32 16.20 10.49 2.04
CA PHE A 32 16.75 10.66 0.70
C PHE A 32 17.56 9.44 0.23
N TRP A 33 18.38 8.87 1.11
CA TRP A 33 19.21 7.70 0.81
C TRP A 33 18.39 6.43 0.58
N GLU A 34 17.32 6.22 1.34
CA GLU A 34 16.39 5.09 1.13
C GLU A 34 15.69 5.22 -0.23
N LYS A 35 15.26 6.43 -0.62
CA LYS A 35 14.68 6.70 -1.95
C LYS A 35 15.67 6.38 -3.07
N LEU A 36 16.94 6.76 -2.93
CA LEU A 36 17.96 6.48 -3.93
C LEU A 36 18.22 4.96 -4.06
N LYS A 37 18.40 4.26 -2.94
CA LYS A 37 18.58 2.79 -2.92
C LYS A 37 17.39 2.07 -3.54
N LEU A 38 16.17 2.52 -3.24
CA LEU A 38 14.94 2.00 -3.83
C LEU A 38 14.96 2.11 -5.36
N LYS A 39 15.25 3.30 -5.89
CA LYS A 39 15.31 3.54 -7.34
C LYS A 39 16.36 2.69 -8.04
N ILE A 40 17.55 2.57 -7.45
CA ILE A 40 18.63 1.73 -7.98
C ILE A 40 18.20 0.26 -7.98
N HIS A 41 17.61 -0.25 -6.89
CA HIS A 41 17.17 -1.64 -6.85
C HIS A 41 16.06 -1.96 -7.86
N ILE A 42 15.08 -1.06 -8.01
CA ILE A 42 14.01 -1.20 -9.00
C ILE A 42 14.56 -1.18 -10.44
N SER A 43 15.67 -0.48 -10.70
CA SER A 43 16.24 -0.40 -12.04
C SER A 43 16.84 -1.73 -12.49
N TYR A 44 17.41 -2.55 -11.60
CA TYR A 44 17.99 -3.85 -11.99
C TYR A 44 17.16 -5.08 -11.58
N CYS A 45 16.25 -4.96 -10.61
CA CYS A 45 15.42 -6.08 -10.15
C CYS A 45 14.02 -6.02 -10.80
N GLU A 46 13.78 -6.90 -11.78
CA GLU A 46 12.50 -6.97 -12.51
C GLU A 46 11.31 -7.22 -11.58
N ARG A 47 11.48 -8.05 -10.54
CA ARG A 47 10.44 -8.33 -9.54
C ARG A 47 10.01 -7.05 -8.82
N CYS A 48 10.96 -6.31 -8.27
CA CYS A 48 10.68 -5.06 -7.56
C CYS A 48 10.14 -3.97 -8.50
N ARG A 49 10.54 -3.99 -9.78
CA ARG A 49 9.98 -3.12 -10.82
C ARG A 49 8.51 -3.39 -11.08
N LYS A 50 8.13 -4.65 -11.28
CA LYS A 50 6.72 -5.05 -11.47
C LYS A 50 5.87 -4.70 -10.24
N TYR A 51 6.40 -4.96 -9.05
CA TYR A 51 5.73 -4.62 -7.79
C TYR A 51 5.49 -3.11 -7.65
N ASN A 52 6.53 -2.28 -7.85
CA ASN A 52 6.40 -0.83 -7.77
C ASN A 52 5.48 -0.23 -8.84
N ALA A 53 5.51 -0.76 -10.06
CA ALA A 53 4.61 -0.33 -11.13
C ALA A 53 3.14 -0.58 -10.79
N LYS A 54 2.81 -1.77 -10.26
CA LYS A 54 1.44 -2.10 -9.81
C LYS A 54 0.98 -1.21 -8.65
N ASN A 55 1.85 -0.99 -7.66
CA ASN A 55 1.55 -0.11 -6.53
C ASN A 55 1.34 1.34 -6.98
N GLY A 56 2.17 1.85 -7.89
CA GLY A 56 2.03 3.19 -8.45
C GLY A 56 0.72 3.35 -9.23
N LEU A 57 0.32 2.33 -10.00
CA LEU A 57 -0.98 2.32 -10.67
C LEU A 57 -2.12 2.39 -9.65
N LEU A 58 -2.08 1.58 -8.60
CA LEU A 58 -3.08 1.56 -7.54
C LEU A 58 -3.20 2.94 -6.86
N THR A 59 -2.07 3.51 -6.44
CA THR A 59 -2.04 4.85 -5.84
C THR A 59 -2.60 5.91 -6.79
N ASN A 60 -2.31 5.82 -8.09
CA ASN A 60 -2.85 6.77 -9.07
C ASN A 60 -4.35 6.60 -9.26
N LEU A 61 -4.89 5.38 -9.29
CA LEU A 61 -6.33 5.14 -9.33
C LEU A 61 -7.03 5.71 -8.08
N PHE A 62 -6.44 5.52 -6.91
CA PHE A 62 -6.88 6.09 -5.62
C PHE A 62 -6.53 7.57 -5.41
N LYS A 63 -5.91 8.23 -6.39
CA LYS A 63 -5.79 9.70 -6.41
C LYS A 63 -6.64 10.36 -7.49
N LYS A 64 -6.99 9.62 -8.55
CA LYS A 64 -7.63 10.17 -9.76
C LYS A 64 -9.15 10.14 -9.76
N LYS A 65 -9.80 9.57 -8.75
CA LYS A 65 -11.26 9.50 -8.72
C LYS A 65 -11.82 10.50 -7.72
N ASP A 66 -12.81 11.25 -8.17
CA ASP A 66 -13.93 11.70 -7.33
C ASP A 66 -14.69 10.44 -6.90
N TYR A 67 -14.16 9.69 -5.92
CA TYR A 67 -15.02 8.79 -5.17
C TYR A 67 -15.83 9.69 -4.25
N GLU A 68 -17.17 9.59 -4.33
CA GLU A 68 -18.02 9.97 -3.22
C GLU A 68 -17.67 9.06 -2.04
N VAL A 69 -16.79 9.55 -1.18
CA VAL A 69 -16.47 8.89 0.07
C VAL A 69 -17.67 9.10 0.97
N LEU A 70 -18.20 8.01 1.52
CA LEU A 70 -19.30 8.06 2.48
C LEU A 70 -18.91 8.99 3.64
N ASP A 71 -19.69 10.05 3.88
CA ASP A 71 -19.41 10.96 4.98
C ASP A 71 -19.58 10.21 6.31
N VAL A 72 -18.85 10.64 7.33
CA VAL A 72 -18.94 10.08 8.68
C VAL A 72 -20.38 10.16 9.19
N LYS A 73 -21.11 11.22 8.82
CA LYS A 73 -22.52 11.42 9.13
C LYS A 73 -23.41 10.35 8.51
N ASP A 74 -23.20 10.04 7.23
CA ASP A 74 -23.97 9.01 6.52
C ASP A 74 -23.71 7.63 7.14
N LEU A 75 -22.46 7.36 7.55
CA LEU A 75 -22.09 6.13 8.23
C LEU A 75 -22.75 6.00 9.61
N GLU A 76 -22.82 7.09 10.38
CA GLU A 76 -23.48 7.11 11.69
C GLU A 76 -25.00 6.89 11.56
N GLU A 77 -25.64 7.51 10.57
CA GLU A 77 -27.06 7.25 10.27
C GLU A 77 -27.31 5.78 9.92
N ILE A 78 -26.47 5.17 9.09
CA ILE A 78 -26.60 3.76 8.72
C ILE A 78 -26.44 2.88 9.98
N LYS A 79 -25.45 3.16 10.83
CA LYS A 79 -25.23 2.41 12.08
C LYS A 79 -26.42 2.50 13.03
N GLN A 80 -27.02 3.68 13.17
CA GLN A 80 -28.21 3.87 14.01
C GLN A 80 -29.40 3.08 13.45
N LYS A 81 -29.66 3.17 12.15
CA LYS A 81 -30.76 2.43 11.49
C LYS A 81 -30.60 0.90 11.58
N VAL A 82 -29.36 0.40 11.53
CA VAL A 82 -29.07 -1.04 11.70
C VAL A 82 -29.29 -1.50 13.14
N ASN A 83 -28.90 -0.69 14.13
CA ASN A 83 -29.04 -1.04 15.56
C ASN A 83 -30.45 -0.86 16.11
N SER A 84 -31.30 0.00 15.52
CA SER A 84 -32.68 0.22 15.96
C SER A 84 -33.69 -0.83 15.46
N ASN A 85 -33.28 -1.73 14.55
CA ASN A 85 -34.10 -2.82 14.02
C ASN A 85 -33.80 -4.18 14.68
N ASN A 86 -33.22 -4.17 15.88
CA ASN A 86 -32.96 -5.37 16.69
C ASN A 86 -33.60 -5.25 18.07
#